data_AF-A0A2M7PM93-F1
#
_entry.id   AF-A0A2M7PM93-F1
#
_cell.length_a   1.000
_cell.length_b   1.000
_cell.length_c   1.000
_cell.angle_alpha   90.00
_cell.angle_beta   90.00
_cell.angle_gamma   90.00
#
_symmetry.space_group_name_H-M   'P 1'
#
loop_
_entity.id
_entity.type
_entity.pdbx_description
1 polymer ?
#
loop_
_entity_poly.entity_id
_entity_poly.type
_entity_poly.pdbx_seq_one_letter_code
_entity_poly.pdbx_strand_id
1 'polypeptide(L)'
;MLAAGIQIKVWKKQQAKEAVQITFNQLVKDLLALIESTPGLSVQELKARLNLSKYEAEELLSDLIVMRVIRMENMGKDFVFHRKE
;
A
#
# COMPACT_ATOMS: atom_id res chain seq x y z
N MET A 1 -1.63 -12.21 -9.19
CA MET A 1 -2.57 -11.31 -8.50
C MET A 1 -1.96 -10.86 -7.17
N LEU A 2 -1.27 -9.71 -7.15
CA LEU A 2 -0.65 -9.13 -5.94
C LEU A 2 -1.68 -8.36 -5.09
N ALA A 3 -2.62 -7.70 -5.75
CA ALA A 3 -3.67 -6.95 -5.08
C ALA A 3 -4.60 -7.83 -4.23
N ALA A 4 -4.80 -9.10 -4.60
CA ALA A 4 -5.52 -10.06 -3.76
C ALA A 4 -4.78 -10.29 -2.43
N GLY A 5 -3.44 -10.32 -2.43
CA GLY A 5 -2.63 -10.43 -1.21
C GLY A 5 -2.81 -9.23 -0.29
N ILE A 6 -2.77 -8.02 -0.85
CA ILE A 6 -3.00 -6.76 -0.10
C ILE A 6 -4.40 -6.77 0.53
N GLN A 7 -5.44 -7.09 -0.24
CA GLN A 7 -6.82 -7.15 0.25
C GLN A 7 -6.98 -8.14 1.40
N ILE A 8 -6.41 -9.34 1.28
CA ILE A 8 -6.46 -10.36 2.34
C ILE A 8 -5.77 -9.85 3.61
N LYS A 9 -4.60 -9.20 3.48
CA LYS A 9 -3.87 -8.63 4.62
C LYS A 9 -4.67 -7.50 5.29
N VAL A 10 -5.23 -6.58 4.50
CA VAL A 10 -6.09 -5.50 5.02
C VAL A 10 -7.28 -6.09 5.78
N TRP A 11 -7.96 -7.07 5.20
CA TRP A 11 -9.10 -7.73 5.86
C TRP A 11 -8.69 -8.40 7.18
N LYS A 12 -7.59 -9.15 7.20
CA LYS A 12 -7.08 -9.78 8.43
C LYS A 12 -6.74 -8.76 9.52
N LYS A 13 -6.03 -7.68 9.17
CA LYS A 13 -5.62 -6.63 10.11
C LYS A 13 -6.80 -5.87 10.69
N GLN A 14 -7.81 -5.58 9.88
CA GLN A 14 -9.05 -4.96 10.35
C GLN A 14 -9.82 -5.86 11.32
N GLN A 15 -9.92 -7.17 11.01
CA GLN A 15 -10.62 -8.12 11.87
C GLN A 15 -9.90 -8.36 13.21
N ALA A 16 -8.58 -8.42 13.18
CA ALA A 16 -7.77 -8.62 14.37
C ALA A 16 -7.75 -7.38 15.30
N LYS A 17 -8.25 -6.22 14.84
CA LYS A 17 -8.05 -4.91 15.49
C LYS A 17 -6.58 -4.69 15.86
N GLU A 18 -5.69 -5.19 15.03
CA GLU A 18 -4.27 -5.15 15.29
C GLU A 18 -3.84 -3.69 15.35
N ALA A 19 -3.10 -3.33 16.41
CA ALA A 19 -2.50 -2.01 16.51
C ALA A 19 -1.39 -1.93 15.45
N VAL A 20 -1.74 -1.44 14.26
CA VAL A 20 -0.78 -1.25 13.17
C VAL A 20 0.22 -0.19 13.60
N GLN A 21 1.47 -0.60 13.78
CA GLN A 21 2.59 0.29 14.08
C GLN A 21 3.44 0.46 12.83
N ILE A 22 3.32 1.63 12.18
CA ILE A 22 4.25 2.01 11.12
C ILE A 22 5.39 2.81 11.74
N THR A 23 6.61 2.37 11.50
CA THR A 23 7.79 3.21 11.67
C THR A 23 7.95 4.09 10.44
N PHE A 24 7.88 5.41 10.61
CA PHE A 24 8.12 6.40 9.54
C PHE A 24 9.61 6.45 9.16
N ASN A 25 10.10 5.36 8.58
CA ASN A 25 11.43 5.25 8.01
C ASN A 25 11.48 5.92 6.62
N GLN A 26 12.68 6.00 6.03
CA GLN A 26 12.87 6.65 4.74
C GLN A 26 12.02 6.01 3.63
N LEU A 27 11.88 4.68 3.66
CA LEU A 27 11.10 3.93 2.69
C LEU A 27 9.61 4.30 2.69
N VAL A 28 9.01 4.46 3.87
CA VAL A 28 7.61 4.93 4.00
C VAL A 28 7.47 6.34 3.44
N LYS A 29 8.43 7.23 3.74
CA LYS A 29 8.42 8.60 3.21
C LYS A 29 8.52 8.62 1.69
N ASP A 30 9.42 7.83 1.12
CA ASP A 30 9.62 7.74 -0.33
C ASP A 30 8.36 7.18 -1.02
N LEU A 31 7.72 6.18 -0.42
CA LEU A 31 6.46 5.63 -0.94
C LEU A 31 5.32 6.65 -0.90
N LEU A 32 5.15 7.38 0.20
CA LEU A 32 4.14 8.42 0.30
C LEU A 32 4.41 9.55 -0.70
N ALA A 33 5.66 9.98 -0.84
CA ALA A 33 6.06 10.97 -1.82
C ALA A 33 5.79 10.51 -3.27
N LEU A 34 6.00 9.22 -3.57
CA LEU A 34 5.68 8.66 -4.89
C LEU A 34 4.17 8.65 -5.16
N ILE A 35 3.35 8.25 -4.19
CA ILE A 35 1.89 8.23 -4.32
C ILE A 35 1.33 9.66 -4.45
N GLU A 36 1.94 10.63 -3.78
CA GLU A 36 1.57 12.05 -3.88
C GLU A 36 1.95 12.69 -5.22
N SER A 37 3.19 12.45 -5.67
CA SER A 37 3.69 13.04 -6.92
C SER A 37 3.12 12.38 -8.17
N THR A 38 2.74 11.10 -8.07
CA THR A 38 2.16 10.33 -9.18
C THR A 38 0.95 9.54 -8.66
N PRO A 39 -0.23 10.17 -8.58
CA PRO A 39 -1.44 9.47 -8.18
C PRO A 39 -1.80 8.40 -9.21
N GLY A 40 -2.31 7.26 -8.77
CA GLY A 40 -2.74 6.19 -9.67
C GLY A 40 -1.66 5.16 -9.99
N LEU A 41 -0.56 5.11 -9.23
CA LEU A 41 0.48 4.09 -9.41
C LEU A 41 -0.04 2.70 -9.05
N SER A 42 0.33 1.70 -9.85
CA SER A 42 0.07 0.29 -9.58
C SER A 42 1.05 -0.30 -8.55
N VAL A 43 0.69 -1.45 -7.98
CA VAL A 43 1.61 -2.22 -7.10
C VAL A 43 2.94 -2.51 -7.79
N GLN A 44 2.91 -2.80 -9.09
CA GLN A 44 4.12 -3.17 -9.84
C GLN A 44 5.06 -1.98 -9.98
N GLU A 45 4.53 -0.80 -10.28
CA GLU A 45 5.32 0.42 -10.40
C GLU A 45 5.91 0.85 -9.06
N LEU A 46 5.13 0.76 -7.97
CA LEU A 46 5.64 1.05 -6.63
C LEU A 46 6.78 0.12 -6.24
N LYS A 47 6.63 -1.19 -6.51
CA LYS A 47 7.70 -2.17 -6.28
C LYS A 47 8.96 -1.88 -7.10
N ALA A 48 8.80 -1.57 -8.38
CA ALA A 48 9.92 -1.30 -9.28
C ALA A 48 10.69 -0.04 -8.86
N ARG A 49 9.98 1.02 -8.48
CA ARG A 49 10.60 2.30 -8.08
C ARG A 49 11.29 2.25 -6.72
N LEU A 50 10.76 1.44 -5.79
CA LEU A 50 11.27 1.35 -4.42
C LEU A 50 12.09 0.07 -4.16
N ASN A 51 12.31 -0.75 -5.20
CA ASN A 51 13.00 -2.04 -5.11
C ASN A 51 12.44 -2.97 -4.00
N LEU A 52 11.10 -3.01 -3.87
CA LEU A 52 10.42 -3.79 -2.83
C LEU A 52 10.18 -5.23 -3.27
N SER A 53 10.40 -6.17 -2.35
CA SER A 53 9.89 -7.52 -2.53
C SER A 53 8.35 -7.53 -2.55
N LYS A 54 7.77 -8.62 -3.05
CA LYS A 54 6.32 -8.82 -3.02
C LYS A 54 5.78 -8.71 -1.59
N TYR A 55 6.44 -9.39 -0.65
CA TYR A 55 5.97 -9.45 0.73
C TYR A 55 6.03 -8.07 1.40
N GLU A 56 7.14 -7.34 1.24
CA GLU A 56 7.30 -5.99 1.81
C GLU A 56 6.28 -5.01 1.25
N ALA A 57 6.06 -5.02 -0.06
CA ALA A 57 5.06 -4.15 -0.68
C ALA A 57 3.65 -4.47 -0.19
N GLU A 58 3.29 -5.76 -0.10
CA GLU A 58 1.98 -6.16 0.41
C GLU A 58 1.77 -5.78 1.87
N GLU A 59 2.81 -5.93 2.70
CA GLU A 59 2.77 -5.56 4.11
C GLU A 59 2.59 -4.05 4.27
N LEU A 60 3.48 -3.26 3.67
CA LEU A 60 3.51 -1.81 3.79
C LEU A 60 2.24 -1.16 3.26
N LEU A 61 1.76 -1.59 2.08
CA LEU A 61 0.53 -1.06 1.50
C LEU A 61 -0.69 -1.44 2.34
N SER A 62 -0.73 -2.67 2.88
CA SER A 62 -1.83 -3.08 3.76
C SER A 62 -1.89 -2.24 5.04
N ASP A 63 -0.74 -1.94 5.65
CA ASP A 63 -0.67 -1.12 6.86
C ASP A 63 -1.15 0.31 6.60
N LEU A 64 -0.66 0.93 5.51
CA LEU A 64 -1.05 2.29 5.14
C LEU A 64 -2.54 2.41 4.80
N ILE A 65 -3.14 1.37 4.20
CA ILE A 65 -4.58 1.31 3.94
C ILE A 65 -5.37 1.18 5.24
N VAL A 66 -4.94 0.29 6.15
CA VAL A 66 -5.60 0.08 7.46
C VAL A 66 -5.54 1.36 8.30
N MET A 67 -4.40 2.05 8.29
CA MET A 67 -4.21 3.36 8.92
C MET A 67 -4.93 4.51 8.20
N ARG A 68 -5.60 4.23 7.06
CA ARG A 68 -6.33 5.21 6.25
C ARG A 68 -5.44 6.34 5.72
N VAL A 69 -4.15 6.11 5.52
CA VAL A 69 -3.21 7.08 4.92
C VAL A 69 -3.34 7.08 3.40
N ILE A 70 -3.56 5.89 2.82
CA ILE A 70 -3.74 5.70 1.39
C ILE A 70 -5.04 4.93 1.11
N ARG A 71 -5.57 5.07 -0.09
CA ARG A 71 -6.71 4.33 -0.61
C ARG A 71 -6.27 3.50 -1.81
N MET A 72 -6.79 2.28 -1.89
CA MET A 72 -6.67 1.42 -3.05
C MET A 72 -7.94 1.52 -3.89
N GLU A 73 -7.79 1.68 -5.20
CA GLU A 73 -8.88 1.71 -6.17
C GLU A 73 -8.69 0.62 -7.23
N ASN A 74 -9.79 0.00 -7.66
CA ASN A 74 -9.79 -1.06 -8.66
C ASN A 74 -10.12 -0.47 -10.03
N MET A 75 -9.15 -0.49 -10.94
CA MET A 75 -9.28 -0.04 -12.33
C MET A 75 -9.50 -1.22 -13.30
N GLY A 76 -10.16 -2.28 -12.83
CA GLY A 76 -10.54 -3.47 -13.60
C GLY A 76 -9.41 -4.50 -13.73
N LYS A 77 -8.30 -4.13 -14.39
CA LYS A 77 -7.15 -5.03 -14.59
C LYS A 77 -6.06 -4.85 -13.53
N ASP A 78 -5.96 -3.65 -12.97
CA ASP A 78 -4.96 -3.29 -11.99
C ASP A 78 -5.57 -2.54 -10.80
N PHE A 79 -4.80 -2.51 -9.72
CA PHE A 79 -5.14 -1.76 -8.52
C PHE A 79 -4.14 -0.63 -8.38
N VAL A 80 -4.69 0.56 -8.17
CA VAL A 80 -3.93 1.80 -8.08
C VAL A 80 -4.08 2.43 -6.71
N PHE A 81 -3.08 3.18 -6.28
CA PHE A 81 -3.03 3.78 -4.95
C PHE A 81 -3.04 5.30 -5.01
N HIS A 82 -3.78 5.89 -4.08
CA HIS A 82 -3.97 7.33 -3.93
C HIS A 82 -3.80 7.72 -2.47
N ARG A 83 -3.29 8.93 -2.21
CA ARG A 83 -3.32 9.49 -0.86
C ARG A 83 -4.78 9.74 -0.46
N LYS A 84 -5.12 9.41 0.79
CA LYS A 84 -6.43 9.73 1.34
C LYS A 84 -6.42 11.18 1.85
N GLU A 85 -7.31 12.01 1.33
CA GLU A 85 -7.59 13.37 1.85
C GLU A 85 -8.35 13.32 3.18
#